data_AF-A0AA39G5S2-F1
#
_entry.id   AF-A0AA39G5S2-F1
#
_cell.length_a   1.000
_cell.length_b   1.000
_cell.length_c   1.000
_cell.angle_alpha   90.00
_cell.angle_beta   90.00
_cell.angle_gamma   90.00
#
_symmetry.space_group_name_H-M   'P 1'
#
loop_
_entity.id
_entity.type
_entity.pdbx_description
1 polymer ?
#
loop_
_entity_poly.entity_id
_entity_poly.type
_entity_poly.pdbx_seq_one_letter_code
_entity_poly.pdbx_strand_id
1 'polypeptide(L)'
;MSEQGKIEGEKFNIHWPWVLWCIYLYILGVYGIYQLITCSMWLTIIYAIMIMLFGSLGLTIGAHRLWAHRTYDAKWYIKLILMLAHTLTGVGSIHDWVLAHRIHHKFHGTDKDPYNHNRGFLYSHIISNFTKKSADYDKLAKIIDMRDMESDIYVWFQNKFYIPLFIIFGLLLPINAPAEYWGESIVTSFFVIGFLRLAVLLNVSWLINSATHIWSLKPQDKLKSIFDTYLLLFKLFVHRPQNHGTVVIDRQGIYVQ
;
A
#
# COMPACT_ATOMS: atom_id res chain seq x y z
N MET A 1 -9.31 9.46 40.55
CA MET A 1 -7.86 9.54 40.25
C MET A 1 -7.59 8.52 39.15
N SER A 2 -7.40 9.00 37.92
CA SER A 2 -7.12 8.15 36.75
C SER A 2 -5.69 7.61 36.85
N GLU A 3 -5.55 6.29 36.82
CA GLU A 3 -4.28 5.62 36.53
C GLU A 3 -3.79 6.12 35.16
N GLN A 4 -2.85 7.06 35.20
CA GLN A 4 -1.96 7.32 34.07
C GLN A 4 -1.11 6.07 33.92
N GLY A 5 -1.51 5.19 33.00
CA GLY A 5 -0.70 4.06 32.56
C GLY A 5 0.67 4.60 32.14
N LYS A 6 1.70 4.23 32.90
CA LYS A 6 3.10 4.42 32.51
C LYS A 6 3.26 3.82 31.12
N ILE A 7 3.58 4.65 30.14
CA ILE A 7 4.14 4.19 28.86
C ILE A 7 5.56 3.73 29.20
N GLU A 8 5.70 2.52 29.74
CA GLU A 8 6.99 1.86 29.80
C GLU A 8 7.49 1.76 28.36
N GLY A 9 8.70 2.24 28.11
CA GLY A 9 9.29 2.29 26.78
C GLY A 9 9.39 0.90 26.18
N GLU A 10 8.39 0.51 25.39
CA GLU A 10 8.44 -0.69 24.56
C GLU A 10 9.70 -0.59 23.70
N LYS A 11 10.65 -1.51 23.92
CA LYS A 11 11.84 -1.62 23.06
C LYS A 11 11.37 -2.11 21.70
N PHE A 12 11.15 -1.20 20.77
CA PHE A 12 10.90 -1.55 19.38
C PHE A 12 12.09 -2.34 18.84
N ASN A 13 11.88 -3.59 18.47
CA ASN A 13 12.89 -4.37 17.77
C ASN A 13 12.88 -3.91 16.31
N ILE A 14 13.80 -3.01 15.93
CA ILE A 14 13.80 -2.35 14.62
C ILE A 14 14.42 -3.24 13.55
N HIS A 15 13.78 -3.30 12.37
CA HIS A 15 14.30 -3.96 11.18
C HIS A 15 15.25 -3.03 10.41
N TRP A 16 16.47 -2.86 10.93
CA TRP A 16 17.48 -1.93 10.41
C TRP A 16 17.76 -2.03 8.90
N PRO A 17 17.83 -3.21 8.25
CA PRO A 17 18.04 -3.28 6.81
C PRO A 17 16.95 -2.56 6.01
N TRP A 18 15.70 -2.64 6.47
CA TRP A 18 14.57 -1.97 5.83
C TRP A 18 14.58 -0.46 6.08
N VAL A 19 14.95 -0.04 7.29
CA VAL A 19 15.16 1.38 7.62
C VAL A 19 16.22 1.99 6.71
N LEU A 20 17.38 1.33 6.57
CA LEU A 20 18.46 1.78 5.70
C LEU A 20 18.00 1.85 4.24
N TRP A 21 17.31 0.81 3.76
CA TRP A 21 16.71 0.82 2.42
C TRP A 21 15.80 2.03 2.20
N CYS A 22 14.88 2.32 3.13
CA CYS A 22 14.01 3.47 3.03
C CYS A 22 14.79 4.80 3.06
N ILE A 23 15.83 4.93 3.89
CA ILE A 23 16.69 6.12 3.89
C ILE A 23 17.33 6.33 2.51
N TYR A 24 17.93 5.29 1.92
CA TYR A 24 18.49 5.37 0.57
C TYR A 24 17.42 5.69 -0.46
N LEU A 25 16.24 5.08 -0.36
CA LEU A 25 15.12 5.31 -1.25
C LEU A 25 14.69 6.79 -1.25
N TYR A 26 14.58 7.40 -0.07
CA TYR A 26 14.17 8.80 0.04
C TYR A 26 15.25 9.78 -0.39
N ILE A 27 16.52 9.54 -0.04
CA ILE A 27 17.63 10.41 -0.48
C ILE A 27 17.73 10.41 -2.01
N LEU A 28 17.70 9.23 -2.63
CA LEU A 28 17.76 9.12 -4.09
C LEU A 28 16.44 9.56 -4.75
N GLY A 29 15.32 9.42 -4.06
CA GLY A 29 14.02 9.96 -4.46
C GLY A 29 14.02 11.48 -4.54
N VAL A 30 14.65 12.17 -3.59
CA VAL A 30 14.83 13.64 -3.62
C VAL A 30 15.63 14.06 -4.85
N TYR A 31 16.70 13.32 -5.20
CA TYR A 31 17.40 13.56 -6.46
C TYR A 31 16.53 13.25 -7.69
N GLY A 32 15.64 12.26 -7.59
CA GLY A 32 14.58 12.02 -8.58
C GLY A 32 13.63 13.20 -8.76
N ILE A 33 13.32 13.96 -7.72
CA ILE A 33 12.51 15.20 -7.84
C ILE A 33 13.26 16.25 -8.65
N TYR A 34 14.56 16.42 -8.39
CA TYR A 34 15.40 17.30 -9.20
C TYR A 34 15.37 16.88 -10.68
N GLN A 35 15.63 15.60 -10.97
CA GLN A 35 15.59 15.04 -12.32
C GLN A 35 14.22 15.22 -12.99
N LEU A 36 13.12 15.02 -12.24
CA LEU A 36 11.75 15.22 -12.71
C LEU A 36 11.52 16.65 -13.20
N ILE A 37 12.03 17.64 -12.47
CA ILE A 37 11.79 19.07 -12.74
C ILE A 37 12.72 19.60 -13.84
N THR A 38 13.98 19.17 -13.89
CA THR A 38 14.99 19.78 -14.76
C THR A 38 15.31 19.00 -16.03
N CYS A 39 15.10 17.68 -16.04
CA CYS A 39 15.63 16.81 -17.10
C CYS A 39 14.56 15.91 -17.75
N SER A 40 13.49 15.56 -17.03
CA SER A 40 12.50 14.58 -17.48
C SER A 40 11.70 15.07 -18.68
N MET A 41 11.54 14.19 -19.66
CA MET A 41 10.56 14.36 -20.72
C MET A 41 9.14 14.22 -20.17
N TRP A 42 8.19 14.96 -20.76
CA TRP A 42 6.77 14.90 -20.38
C TRP A 42 6.19 13.49 -20.43
N LEU A 43 6.61 12.68 -21.41
CA LEU A 43 6.14 11.31 -21.56
C LEU A 43 6.56 10.41 -20.39
N THR A 44 7.75 10.64 -19.82
CA THR A 44 8.22 9.94 -18.60
C THR A 44 7.38 10.30 -17.38
N ILE A 45 6.95 11.55 -17.26
CA ILE A 45 6.06 12.01 -16.18
C ILE A 45 4.70 11.32 -16.30
N ILE A 46 4.11 11.34 -17.49
CA ILE A 46 2.82 10.67 -17.76
C ILE A 46 2.95 9.16 -17.49
N TYR A 47 4.02 8.55 -17.96
CA TYR A 47 4.30 7.14 -17.72
C TYR A 47 4.40 6.82 -16.22
N ALA A 48 5.14 7.62 -15.45
CA ALA A 48 5.27 7.49 -14.00
C ALA A 48 3.90 7.52 -13.31
N ILE A 49 3.05 8.49 -13.67
CA ILE A 49 1.70 8.62 -13.12
C ILE A 49 0.86 7.38 -13.47
N MET A 50 0.89 6.94 -14.73
CA MET A 50 0.12 5.78 -15.19
C MET A 50 0.50 4.49 -14.46
N ILE A 51 1.79 4.20 -14.30
CA ILE A 51 2.23 3.00 -13.59
C ILE A 51 1.96 3.09 -12.09
N MET A 52 1.99 4.28 -11.49
CA MET A 52 1.58 4.48 -10.09
C MET A 52 0.09 4.23 -9.90
N LEU A 53 -0.76 4.76 -10.79
CA LEU A 53 -2.20 4.50 -10.77
C LEU A 53 -2.49 3.01 -10.96
N PHE A 54 -1.83 2.37 -11.92
CA PHE A 54 -1.99 0.94 -12.16
C PHE A 54 -1.54 0.10 -10.97
N GLY A 55 -0.39 0.41 -10.37
CA GLY A 55 0.06 -0.22 -9.13
C GLY A 55 -0.92 -0.02 -7.98
N SER A 56 -1.48 1.19 -7.86
CA SER A 56 -2.52 1.50 -6.87
C SER A 56 -3.78 0.67 -7.11
N LEU A 57 -4.18 0.37 -8.35
CA LEU A 57 -5.28 -0.57 -8.63
C LEU A 57 -4.96 -1.98 -8.10
N GLY A 58 -3.73 -2.45 -8.28
CA GLY A 58 -3.28 -3.73 -7.72
C GLY A 58 -3.37 -3.80 -6.20
N LEU A 59 -3.10 -2.69 -5.51
CA LEU A 59 -3.25 -2.58 -4.05
C LEU A 59 -4.72 -2.45 -3.62
N THR A 60 -5.44 -1.50 -4.21
CA THR A 60 -6.81 -1.09 -3.85
C THR A 60 -7.86 -2.15 -4.21
N ILE A 61 -7.85 -2.60 -5.45
CA ILE A 61 -8.85 -3.51 -6.01
C ILE A 61 -8.38 -4.97 -5.85
N GLY A 62 -7.08 -5.20 -5.94
CA GLY A 62 -6.44 -6.50 -5.68
C GLY A 62 -6.25 -6.78 -4.19
N ALA A 63 -5.06 -6.49 -3.65
CA ALA A 63 -4.64 -6.91 -2.30
C ALA A 63 -5.69 -6.61 -1.23
N HIS A 64 -6.27 -5.41 -1.27
CA HIS A 64 -7.25 -4.97 -0.31
C HIS A 64 -8.64 -5.61 -0.52
N ARG A 65 -9.33 -5.31 -1.63
CA ARG A 65 -10.73 -5.74 -1.82
C ARG A 65 -10.91 -7.20 -2.21
N LEU A 66 -10.11 -7.68 -3.16
CA LEU A 66 -10.19 -9.05 -3.66
C LEU A 66 -9.65 -10.05 -2.64
N TRP A 67 -8.40 -9.86 -2.20
CA TRP A 67 -7.72 -10.88 -1.40
C TRP A 67 -7.92 -10.68 0.11
N ALA A 68 -7.80 -9.45 0.64
CA ALA A 68 -7.96 -9.25 2.09
C ALA A 68 -9.41 -9.34 2.56
N HIS A 69 -10.34 -8.67 1.85
CA HIS A 69 -11.75 -8.58 2.23
C HIS A 69 -12.71 -9.50 1.46
N ARG A 70 -12.27 -10.10 0.35
CA ARG A 70 -13.11 -10.97 -0.50
C ARG A 70 -14.45 -10.33 -0.88
N THR A 71 -14.45 -9.05 -1.26
CA THR A 71 -15.70 -8.34 -1.58
C THR A 71 -16.27 -8.71 -2.95
N TYR A 72 -15.51 -9.43 -3.78
CA TYR A 72 -15.91 -9.92 -5.09
C TYR A 72 -15.00 -11.07 -5.54
N ASP A 73 -15.46 -11.84 -6.51
CA ASP A 73 -14.66 -12.86 -7.20
C ASP A 73 -14.14 -12.33 -8.54
N ALA A 74 -12.92 -12.73 -8.89
CA ALA A 74 -12.26 -12.31 -10.12
C ALA A 74 -11.88 -13.52 -10.98
N LYS A 75 -12.07 -13.38 -12.30
CA LYS A 75 -11.55 -14.36 -13.26
C LYS A 75 -10.02 -14.38 -13.22
N TRP A 76 -9.46 -15.52 -13.62
CA TRP A 76 -8.03 -15.82 -13.53
C TRP A 76 -7.12 -14.74 -14.16
N TYR A 77 -7.54 -14.15 -15.29
CA TYR A 77 -6.77 -13.10 -15.98
C TYR A 77 -6.78 -11.77 -15.21
N ILE A 78 -7.89 -11.42 -14.54
CA ILE A 78 -7.95 -10.24 -13.66
C ILE A 78 -7.05 -10.45 -12.45
N LYS A 79 -7.06 -11.65 -11.84
CA LYS A 79 -6.16 -11.99 -10.73
C LYS A 79 -4.69 -11.83 -11.13
N LEU A 80 -4.31 -12.33 -12.32
CA LEU A 80 -2.95 -12.19 -12.84
C LEU A 80 -2.56 -10.72 -13.05
N ILE A 81 -3.43 -9.91 -13.67
CA ILE A 81 -3.21 -8.48 -13.90
C ILE A 81 -3.04 -7.74 -12.57
N LEU A 82 -3.94 -7.97 -11.61
CA LEU A 82 -3.89 -7.33 -10.29
C LEU A 82 -2.65 -7.76 -9.50
N MET A 83 -2.20 -9.01 -9.65
CA MET A 83 -0.98 -9.52 -9.03
C MET A 83 0.29 -8.82 -9.56
N LEU A 84 0.38 -8.65 -10.88
CA LEU A 84 1.48 -7.92 -11.52
C LEU A 84 1.41 -6.43 -11.16
N ALA A 85 0.22 -5.85 -11.19
CA ALA A 85 -0.02 -4.47 -10.78
C ALA A 85 0.42 -4.24 -9.33
N HIS A 86 0.02 -5.10 -8.39
CA HIS A 86 0.46 -5.02 -7.00
C HIS A 86 1.97 -5.07 -6.87
N THR A 87 2.63 -5.92 -7.66
CA THR A 87 4.09 -6.05 -7.65
C THR A 87 4.79 -4.74 -8.05
N LEU A 88 4.18 -3.86 -8.85
CA LEU A 88 4.75 -2.54 -9.16
C LEU A 88 4.89 -1.62 -7.94
N THR A 89 4.12 -1.86 -6.89
CA THR A 89 4.09 -0.97 -5.71
C THR A 89 5.28 -1.15 -4.78
N GLY A 90 5.94 -2.31 -4.82
CA GLY A 90 7.08 -2.60 -3.95
C GLY A 90 6.75 -2.72 -2.46
N VAL A 91 5.47 -2.82 -2.07
CA VAL A 91 5.05 -2.86 -0.66
C VAL A 91 5.18 -4.26 -0.01
N GLY A 92 5.67 -5.26 -0.74
CA GLY A 92 5.82 -6.64 -0.28
C GLY A 92 4.94 -7.63 -1.04
N SER A 93 4.95 -8.88 -0.59
CA SER A 93 4.06 -9.90 -1.17
C SER A 93 2.60 -9.62 -0.82
N ILE A 94 1.69 -10.04 -1.69
CA ILE A 94 0.25 -9.94 -1.43
C ILE A 94 -0.10 -10.71 -0.15
N HIS A 95 0.49 -11.89 0.03
CA HIS A 95 0.28 -12.72 1.20
C HIS A 95 0.61 -11.99 2.51
N ASP A 96 1.81 -11.41 2.61
CA ASP A 96 2.24 -10.70 3.82
C ASP A 96 1.43 -9.43 4.06
N TRP A 97 1.08 -8.71 3.00
CA TRP A 97 0.23 -7.53 3.08
C TRP A 97 -1.17 -7.88 3.60
N VAL A 98 -1.80 -8.92 3.03
CA VAL A 98 -3.13 -9.40 3.45
C VAL A 98 -3.12 -9.85 4.90
N LEU A 99 -2.09 -10.58 5.33
CA LEU A 99 -1.95 -11.01 6.73
C LEU A 99 -1.90 -9.80 7.66
N ALA A 100 -1.02 -8.84 7.40
CA ALA A 100 -0.89 -7.64 8.22
C ALA A 100 -2.20 -6.82 8.25
N HIS A 101 -2.87 -6.71 7.11
CA HIS A 101 -4.15 -6.02 6.98
C HIS A 101 -5.28 -6.69 7.76
N ARG A 102 -5.37 -8.03 7.72
CA ARG A 102 -6.35 -8.79 8.51
C ARG A 102 -6.10 -8.68 10.01
N ILE A 103 -4.83 -8.67 10.45
CA ILE A 103 -4.47 -8.40 11.85
C ILE A 103 -4.91 -6.99 12.24
N HIS A 104 -4.57 -5.98 11.43
CA HIS A 104 -4.97 -4.59 11.63
C HIS A 104 -6.48 -4.46 11.82
N HIS A 105 -7.30 -5.03 10.94
CA HIS A 105 -8.76 -4.97 11.08
C HIS A 105 -9.29 -5.70 12.31
N LYS A 106 -8.73 -6.88 12.63
CA LYS A 106 -9.20 -7.69 13.76
C LYS A 106 -8.91 -7.03 15.11
N PHE A 107 -7.80 -6.28 15.20
CA PHE A 107 -7.32 -5.68 16.45
C PHE A 107 -7.33 -4.14 16.42
N HIS A 108 -8.02 -3.54 15.45
CA HIS A 108 -8.01 -2.10 15.20
C HIS A 108 -8.20 -1.26 16.47
N GLY A 109 -7.30 -0.31 16.69
CA GLY A 109 -7.35 0.62 17.83
C GLY A 109 -6.92 0.02 19.17
N THR A 110 -6.46 -1.24 19.20
CA THR A 110 -5.86 -1.88 20.37
C THR A 110 -4.33 -1.94 20.25
N ASP A 111 -3.61 -2.27 21.33
CA ASP A 111 -2.15 -2.44 21.28
C ASP A 111 -1.68 -3.61 20.39
N LYS A 112 -2.59 -4.50 20.01
CA LYS A 112 -2.31 -5.61 19.08
C LYS A 112 -2.40 -5.20 17.61
N ASP A 113 -2.90 -4.00 17.33
CA ASP A 113 -2.89 -3.44 15.98
C ASP A 113 -1.46 -3.03 15.59
N PRO A 114 -0.86 -3.64 14.55
CA PRO A 114 0.50 -3.28 14.11
C PRO A 114 0.60 -1.80 13.71
N TYR A 115 -0.49 -1.21 13.22
CA TYR A 115 -0.56 0.16 12.74
C TYR A 115 -1.32 1.10 13.69
N ASN A 116 -1.42 0.73 14.97
CA ASN A 116 -2.26 1.42 15.96
C ASN A 116 -2.12 2.95 15.89
N HIS A 117 -3.17 3.60 15.39
CA HIS A 117 -3.19 5.05 15.24
C HIS A 117 -3.14 5.77 16.60
N ASN A 118 -3.56 5.16 17.71
CA ASN A 118 -3.51 5.80 19.02
C ASN A 118 -2.08 6.10 19.49
N ARG A 119 -1.06 5.48 18.88
CA ARG A 119 0.37 5.75 19.14
C ARG A 119 0.91 6.97 18.37
N GLY A 120 0.07 7.67 17.62
CA GLY A 120 0.38 8.91 16.92
C GLY A 120 0.65 8.76 15.41
N PHE A 121 0.71 9.89 14.72
CA PHE A 121 0.89 9.96 13.26
C PHE A 121 2.19 9.31 12.80
N LEU A 122 3.33 9.66 13.42
CA LEU A 122 4.64 9.13 13.00
C LEU A 122 4.74 7.62 13.20
N TYR A 123 4.09 7.10 14.24
CA TYR A 123 4.04 5.67 14.48
C TYR A 123 3.24 4.93 13.41
N SER A 124 2.00 5.35 13.19
CA SER A 124 1.10 4.74 12.20
C SER A 124 1.58 4.90 10.76
N HIS A 125 2.27 6.00 10.43
CA HIS A 125 2.75 6.26 9.08
C HIS A 125 4.10 5.58 8.77
N ILE A 126 5.08 5.65 9.67
CA ILE A 126 6.46 5.25 9.37
C ILE A 126 6.95 4.15 10.31
N ILE A 127 6.91 4.38 11.63
CA ILE A 127 7.64 3.52 12.59
C ILE A 127 7.08 2.09 12.60
N SER A 128 5.76 1.93 12.52
CA SER A 128 5.09 0.62 12.47
C SER A 128 5.54 -0.24 11.30
N ASN A 129 5.96 0.35 10.17
CA ASN A 129 6.50 -0.37 9.02
C ASN A 129 7.96 -0.79 9.21
N PHE A 130 8.65 -0.28 10.23
CA PHE A 130 10.06 -0.56 10.53
C PHE A 130 10.26 -1.47 11.72
N THR A 131 9.20 -1.81 12.45
CA THR A 131 9.28 -2.78 13.54
C THR A 131 9.39 -4.18 12.96
N LYS A 132 10.29 -4.99 13.53
CA LYS A 132 10.30 -6.43 13.28
C LYS A 132 8.98 -7.00 13.79
N LYS A 133 8.45 -7.97 13.06
CA LYS A 133 7.38 -8.85 13.54
C LYS A 133 7.80 -9.38 14.91
N SER A 134 7.09 -8.97 15.97
CA SER A 134 7.39 -9.39 17.34
C SER A 134 6.94 -10.85 17.54
N ALA A 135 7.41 -11.49 18.61
CA ALA A 135 6.89 -12.81 18.99
C ALA A 135 5.36 -12.81 19.17
N ASP A 136 4.77 -11.66 19.51
CA ASP A 136 3.34 -11.50 19.57
C ASP A 136 2.71 -11.40 18.18
N TYR A 137 3.35 -10.73 17.21
CA TYR A 137 2.89 -10.75 15.82
C TYR A 137 2.80 -12.19 15.28
N ASP A 138 3.78 -13.05 15.54
CA ASP A 138 3.76 -14.45 15.09
C ASP A 138 2.62 -15.25 15.73
N LYS A 139 2.29 -14.96 16.99
CA LYS A 139 1.11 -15.55 17.65
C LYS A 139 -0.17 -15.04 16.99
N LEU A 140 -0.27 -13.73 16.72
CA LEU A 140 -1.44 -13.13 16.07
C LEU A 140 -1.65 -13.70 14.66
N ALA A 141 -0.55 -13.88 13.91
CA ALA A 141 -0.58 -14.44 12.56
C ALA A 141 -1.20 -15.84 12.53
N LYS A 142 -0.93 -16.69 13.53
CA LYS A 142 -1.52 -18.03 13.65
C LYS A 142 -3.04 -18.03 13.92
N ILE A 143 -3.60 -16.91 14.39
CA ILE A 143 -5.03 -16.76 14.69
C ILE A 143 -5.79 -16.20 13.47
N ILE A 144 -5.08 -15.67 12.47
CA ILE A 144 -5.70 -15.20 11.24
C ILE A 144 -5.83 -16.38 10.27
N ASP A 145 -7.04 -16.59 9.76
CA ASP A 145 -7.26 -17.56 8.69
C ASP A 145 -6.64 -17.03 7.40
N MET A 146 -5.72 -17.80 6.82
CA MET A 146 -5.01 -17.49 5.57
C MET A 146 -5.11 -18.64 4.55
N ARG A 147 -5.92 -19.67 4.82
CA ARG A 147 -6.04 -20.86 3.96
C ARG A 147 -6.44 -20.53 2.52
N ASP A 148 -7.24 -19.47 2.35
CA ASP A 148 -7.61 -18.96 1.04
C ASP A 148 -6.43 -18.39 0.27
N MET A 149 -5.54 -17.65 0.94
CA MET A 149 -4.33 -17.10 0.32
C MET A 149 -3.34 -18.21 -0.03
N GLU A 150 -3.26 -19.25 0.79
CA GLU A 150 -2.45 -20.45 0.53
C GLU A 150 -2.97 -21.25 -0.66
N SER A 151 -4.30 -21.28 -0.86
CA SER A 151 -4.95 -21.97 -1.98
C SER A 151 -4.98 -21.18 -3.30
N ASP A 152 -4.84 -19.85 -3.25
CA ASP A 152 -4.84 -19.01 -4.46
C ASP A 152 -3.47 -19.08 -5.15
N ILE A 153 -3.44 -19.74 -6.31
CA ILE A 153 -2.20 -19.98 -7.08
C ILE A 153 -1.46 -18.68 -7.45
N TYR A 154 -2.16 -17.56 -7.65
CA TYR A 154 -1.54 -16.27 -7.99
C TYR A 154 -0.86 -15.66 -6.79
N VAL A 155 -1.52 -15.69 -5.63
CA VAL A 155 -0.94 -15.20 -4.37
C VAL A 155 0.25 -16.06 -3.97
N TRP A 156 0.11 -17.38 -4.06
CA TRP A 156 1.20 -18.32 -3.79
C TRP A 156 2.40 -18.06 -4.71
N PHE A 157 2.17 -17.95 -6.03
CA PHE A 157 3.22 -17.70 -7.02
C PHE A 157 3.93 -16.37 -6.75
N GLN A 158 3.16 -15.30 -6.54
CA GLN A 158 3.72 -13.98 -6.26
C GLN A 158 4.52 -13.96 -4.97
N ASN A 159 4.03 -14.62 -3.92
CA ASN A 159 4.74 -14.72 -2.64
C ASN A 159 6.04 -15.51 -2.78
N LYS A 160 6.01 -16.65 -3.46
CA LYS A 160 7.18 -17.52 -3.65
C LYS A 160 8.27 -16.86 -4.49
N PHE A 161 7.89 -16.11 -5.52
CA PHE A 161 8.79 -15.47 -6.47
C PHE A 161 8.79 -13.95 -6.36
N TYR A 162 8.45 -13.39 -5.20
CA TYR A 162 8.26 -11.95 -5.04
C TYR A 162 9.49 -11.14 -5.48
N ILE A 163 10.67 -11.52 -5.01
CA ILE A 163 11.92 -10.80 -5.29
C ILE A 163 12.23 -10.76 -6.80
N PRO A 164 12.31 -11.89 -7.52
CA PRO A 164 12.55 -11.84 -8.97
C PRO A 164 11.42 -11.13 -9.74
N LEU A 165 10.16 -11.32 -9.34
CA LEU A 165 9.03 -10.60 -9.96
C LEU A 165 9.13 -9.09 -9.76
N PHE A 166 9.49 -8.64 -8.55
CA PHE A 166 9.68 -7.23 -8.26
C PHE A 166 10.87 -6.63 -9.00
N ILE A 167 12.00 -7.36 -9.08
CA ILE A 167 13.16 -6.89 -9.83
C ILE A 167 12.80 -6.75 -11.32
N ILE A 168 12.12 -7.72 -11.92
CA ILE A 168 11.80 -7.68 -13.34
C ILE A 168 10.66 -6.70 -13.65
N PHE A 169 9.49 -6.93 -13.06
CA PHE A 169 8.27 -6.18 -13.37
C PHE A 169 8.14 -4.90 -12.56
N GLY A 170 8.68 -4.85 -11.35
CA GLY A 170 8.65 -3.68 -10.48
C GLY A 170 9.75 -2.67 -10.80
N LEU A 171 10.94 -3.10 -11.22
CA LEU A 171 12.11 -2.24 -11.42
C LEU A 171 12.61 -2.21 -12.87
N LEU A 172 13.15 -3.31 -13.38
CA LEU A 172 13.90 -3.32 -14.65
C LEU A 172 13.02 -2.94 -15.84
N LEU A 173 11.86 -3.57 -16.00
CA LEU A 173 10.95 -3.26 -17.11
C LEU A 173 10.44 -1.82 -17.05
N PRO A 174 9.93 -1.31 -15.90
CA PRO A 174 9.51 0.08 -15.81
C PRO A 174 10.64 1.09 -16.04
N ILE A 175 11.83 0.85 -15.51
CA ILE A 175 12.96 1.77 -15.66
C ILE A 175 13.50 1.76 -17.09
N ASN A 176 13.49 0.62 -17.78
CA ASN A 176 14.00 0.54 -19.15
C ASN A 176 13.05 1.17 -20.17
N ALA A 177 11.74 1.11 -19.94
CA ALA A 177 10.74 1.56 -20.91
C ALA A 177 10.94 3.01 -21.41
N PRO A 178 11.21 4.01 -20.55
CA PRO A 178 11.43 5.37 -21.03
C PRO A 178 12.63 5.55 -21.95
N ALA A 179 13.73 4.87 -21.62
CA ALA A 179 14.96 4.93 -22.41
C ALA A 179 14.79 4.27 -23.78
N GLU A 180 14.11 3.12 -23.81
CA GLU A 180 13.92 2.34 -25.04
C GLU A 180 12.89 2.97 -26.00
N TYR A 181 11.74 3.41 -25.49
CA TYR A 181 10.58 3.74 -26.34
C TYR A 181 10.47 5.22 -26.72
N TRP A 182 11.05 6.13 -25.94
CA TRP A 182 10.99 7.57 -26.24
C TRP A 182 12.28 8.33 -25.96
N GLY A 183 13.39 7.61 -25.75
CA GLY A 183 14.73 8.20 -25.69
C GLY A 183 15.00 9.01 -24.42
N GLU A 184 14.32 8.72 -23.32
CA GLU A 184 14.64 9.32 -22.02
C GLU A 184 16.05 8.90 -21.55
N SER A 185 16.72 9.77 -20.81
CA SER A 185 17.99 9.39 -20.18
C SER A 185 17.78 8.25 -19.19
N ILE A 186 18.61 7.20 -19.28
CA ILE A 186 18.55 6.07 -18.34
C ILE A 186 18.74 6.53 -16.88
N VAL A 187 19.53 7.59 -16.67
CA VAL A 187 19.73 8.20 -15.35
C VAL A 187 18.44 8.81 -14.85
N THR A 188 17.77 9.63 -15.68
CA THR A 188 16.49 10.25 -15.34
C THR A 188 15.42 9.19 -15.09
N SER A 189 15.31 8.17 -15.94
CA SER A 189 14.39 7.06 -15.74
C SER A 189 14.67 6.30 -14.45
N PHE A 190 15.93 5.98 -14.14
CA PHE A 190 16.31 5.27 -12.93
C PHE A 190 15.92 6.02 -11.65
N PHE A 191 16.14 7.34 -11.61
CA PHE A 191 15.79 8.14 -10.44
C PHE A 191 14.30 8.49 -10.35
N VAL A 192 13.64 8.80 -11.47
CA VAL A 192 12.22 9.17 -11.50
C VAL A 192 11.32 7.92 -11.39
N ILE A 193 11.49 6.95 -12.27
CA ILE A 193 10.67 5.73 -12.32
C ILE A 193 11.10 4.70 -11.28
N GLY A 194 12.39 4.62 -10.95
CA GLY A 194 12.88 3.74 -9.89
C GLY A 194 12.59 4.30 -8.51
N PHE A 195 13.39 5.29 -8.09
CA PHE A 195 13.41 5.78 -6.70
C PHE A 195 12.21 6.65 -6.33
N LEU A 196 11.97 7.75 -7.06
CA LEU A 196 10.91 8.70 -6.72
C LEU A 196 9.53 8.03 -6.75
N ARG A 197 9.21 7.29 -7.82
CA ARG A 197 7.96 6.53 -7.92
C ARG A 197 7.73 5.60 -6.72
N LEU A 198 8.73 4.81 -6.34
CA LEU A 198 8.60 3.88 -5.21
C LEU A 198 8.45 4.62 -3.88
N ALA A 199 9.20 5.70 -3.67
CA ALA A 199 9.08 6.55 -2.49
C ALA A 199 7.66 7.12 -2.36
N VAL A 200 7.07 7.59 -3.46
CA VAL A 200 5.70 8.10 -3.51
C VAL A 200 4.69 6.98 -3.23
N LEU A 201 4.80 5.83 -3.90
CA LEU A 201 3.86 4.70 -3.70
C LEU A 201 3.88 4.17 -2.27
N LEU A 202 5.04 4.06 -1.63
CA LEU A 202 5.14 3.65 -0.23
C LEU A 202 4.43 4.65 0.70
N ASN A 203 4.67 5.95 0.52
CA ASN A 203 3.98 6.96 1.33
C ASN A 203 2.46 6.95 1.10
N VAL A 204 2.01 6.80 -0.15
CA VAL A 204 0.58 6.70 -0.47
C VAL A 204 -0.03 5.48 0.22
N SER A 205 0.64 4.32 0.19
CA SER A 205 0.19 3.12 0.89
C SER A 205 0.14 3.30 2.40
N TRP A 206 1.13 3.95 3.00
CA TRP A 206 1.21 4.14 4.46
C TRP A 206 0.32 5.27 4.97
N LEU A 207 -0.05 6.22 4.11
CA LEU A 207 -0.94 7.32 4.46
C LEU A 207 -2.29 6.80 4.96
N ILE A 208 -2.76 5.66 4.45
CA ILE A 208 -3.99 4.99 4.89
C ILE A 208 -4.01 4.71 6.39
N ASN A 209 -2.87 4.32 6.95
CA ASN A 209 -2.74 3.98 8.37
C ASN A 209 -2.77 5.22 9.26
N SER A 210 -2.29 6.37 8.76
CA SER A 210 -2.09 7.58 9.55
C SER A 210 -3.10 8.69 9.27
N ALA A 211 -3.88 8.56 8.20
CA ALA A 211 -4.84 9.56 7.74
C ALA A 211 -5.93 9.90 8.73
N THR A 212 -6.24 9.00 9.67
CA THR A 212 -7.15 9.25 10.78
C THR A 212 -6.71 10.46 11.63
N HIS A 213 -5.41 10.72 11.75
CA HIS A 213 -4.87 11.90 12.43
C HIS A 213 -4.97 13.19 11.62
N ILE A 214 -4.81 13.12 10.30
CA ILE A 214 -4.80 14.31 9.44
C ILE A 214 -6.24 14.81 9.25
N TRP A 215 -7.18 13.89 8.99
CA TRP A 215 -8.51 14.29 8.55
C TRP A 215 -9.62 14.11 9.59
N SER A 216 -9.40 13.39 10.70
CA SER A 216 -10.36 13.26 11.83
C SER A 216 -11.83 13.11 11.41
N LEU A 217 -12.09 12.35 10.34
CA LEU A 217 -13.41 12.29 9.71
C LEU A 217 -14.33 11.38 10.53
N LYS A 218 -15.49 11.90 10.92
CA LYS A 218 -16.53 11.14 11.59
C LYS A 218 -17.43 10.47 10.54
N PRO A 219 -18.06 9.33 10.85
CA PRO A 219 -18.92 8.58 9.91
C PRO A 219 -20.08 9.38 9.27
N GLN A 220 -20.41 10.54 9.84
CA GLN A 220 -21.54 11.39 9.46
C GLN A 220 -21.17 12.65 8.63
N ASP A 221 -19.90 12.83 8.26
CA ASP A 221 -19.47 14.04 7.56
C ASP A 221 -19.93 14.05 6.09
N LYS A 222 -20.80 15.01 5.72
CA LYS A 222 -21.30 15.24 4.35
C LYS A 222 -20.30 16.03 3.50
N LEU A 223 -20.15 15.61 2.23
CA LEU A 223 -19.19 16.11 1.24
C LEU A 223 -19.54 17.52 0.73
N LYS A 224 -18.55 18.40 0.55
CA LYS A 224 -18.73 19.78 0.05
C LYS A 224 -17.86 20.13 -1.17
N SER A 225 -16.87 19.33 -1.57
CA SER A 225 -15.86 19.69 -2.58
C SER A 225 -15.35 18.51 -3.45
N ILE A 226 -14.81 18.80 -4.63
CA ILE A 226 -14.11 17.85 -5.52
C ILE A 226 -12.84 17.26 -4.85
N PHE A 227 -12.17 18.00 -3.96
CA PHE A 227 -11.08 17.44 -3.14
C PHE A 227 -11.57 16.35 -2.18
N ASP A 228 -12.84 16.40 -1.75
CA ASP A 228 -13.44 15.33 -0.97
C ASP A 228 -13.64 14.06 -1.79
N THR A 229 -13.53 14.10 -3.13
CA THR A 229 -13.66 12.94 -4.03
C THR A 229 -12.38 12.09 -4.05
N TYR A 230 -11.19 12.70 -4.01
CA TYR A 230 -9.94 11.97 -3.79
C TYR A 230 -9.87 11.44 -2.36
N LEU A 231 -10.35 12.22 -1.39
CA LEU A 231 -10.55 11.76 0.00
C LEU A 231 -11.63 10.67 0.09
N LEU A 232 -12.60 10.60 -0.83
CA LEU A 232 -13.61 9.54 -0.93
C LEU A 232 -13.04 8.26 -1.54
N LEU A 233 -12.22 8.35 -2.60
CA LEU A 233 -11.44 7.22 -3.13
C LEU A 233 -10.52 6.65 -2.05
N PHE A 234 -9.97 7.54 -1.23
CA PHE A 234 -9.22 7.21 -0.03
C PHE A 234 -10.11 6.65 1.10
N LYS A 235 -11.32 7.18 1.38
CA LYS A 235 -12.29 6.61 2.33
C LYS A 235 -12.78 5.22 1.92
N LEU A 236 -12.97 5.00 0.62
CA LEU A 236 -13.23 3.69 0.02
C LEU A 236 -12.05 2.72 0.21
N PHE A 237 -10.85 3.25 0.43
CA PHE A 237 -9.67 2.48 0.81
C PHE A 237 -9.54 2.29 2.33
N VAL A 238 -10.00 3.23 3.16
CA VAL A 238 -9.69 3.28 4.60
C VAL A 238 -10.86 2.90 5.53
N HIS A 239 -12.13 3.01 5.12
CA HIS A 239 -13.25 2.93 6.09
C HIS A 239 -14.54 2.26 5.59
N ARG A 240 -14.67 0.92 5.77
CA ARG A 240 -15.72 0.20 6.54
C ARG A 240 -15.73 -1.32 6.25
N PRO A 241 -15.54 -2.19 7.26
CA PRO A 241 -15.69 -3.65 7.13
C PRO A 241 -17.00 -4.22 7.73
N GLN A 242 -18.02 -3.39 8.05
CA GLN A 242 -19.22 -3.91 8.77
C GLN A 242 -20.56 -3.89 8.02
N ASN A 243 -20.68 -3.19 6.89
CA ASN A 243 -21.85 -3.32 6.02
C ASN A 243 -21.35 -3.49 4.58
N HIS A 244 -20.97 -4.71 4.21
CA HIS A 244 -21.00 -5.10 2.80
C HIS A 244 -22.45 -5.45 2.49
N GLY A 245 -23.29 -4.47 2.17
CA GLY A 245 -24.28 -4.80 1.16
C GLY A 245 -23.64 -4.65 -0.21
N THR A 246 -24.20 -5.43 -1.11
CA THR A 246 -23.72 -5.65 -2.46
C THR A 246 -23.64 -4.31 -3.19
N VAL A 247 -22.48 -3.98 -3.76
CA VAL A 247 -22.41 -2.86 -4.71
C VAL A 247 -23.10 -3.32 -5.99
N VAL A 248 -24.28 -2.77 -6.26
CA VAL A 248 -25.03 -3.04 -7.49
C VAL A 248 -24.83 -1.86 -8.41
N ILE A 249 -24.42 -2.15 -9.65
CA ILE A 249 -24.29 -1.16 -10.72
C ILE A 249 -25.43 -1.42 -11.69
N ASP A 250 -26.33 -0.45 -11.85
CA ASP A 250 -27.39 -0.49 -12.85
C ASP A 250 -27.42 0.78 -13.71
N ARG A 251 -28.43 0.91 -14.59
CA ARG A 251 -28.57 2.04 -15.52
C ARG A 251 -28.82 3.40 -14.84
N GLN A 252 -29.02 3.44 -13.53
CA GLN A 252 -29.37 4.63 -12.75
C GLN A 252 -28.23 5.10 -11.83
N GLY A 253 -27.19 4.28 -11.60
CA GLY A 253 -26.00 4.69 -10.86
C GLY A 253 -25.33 3.55 -10.07
N ILE A 254 -24.42 3.93 -9.16
CA ILE A 254 -23.75 3.01 -8.23
C ILE A 254 -24.50 3.07 -6.90
N TYR A 255 -25.02 1.93 -6.45
CA TYR A 255 -25.72 1.81 -5.19
C TYR A 255 -24.96 0.90 -4.23
N VAL A 256 -25.04 1.23 -2.93
CA VAL A 256 -24.54 0.43 -1.83
C VAL A 256 -25.76 -0.04 -1.05
N GLN A 257 -26.04 -1.35 -1.06
CA GLN A 257 -26.99 -1.94 -0.10
C GLN A 257 -26.34 -2.11 1.27
#